data_AF-A0A3L7T7J2-F1
#
_entry.id   AF-A0A3L7T7J2-F1
#
_cell.length_a   1.000
_cell.length_b   1.000
_cell.length_c   1.000
_cell.angle_alpha   90.00
_cell.angle_beta   90.00
_cell.angle_gamma   90.00
#
_symmetry.space_group_name_H-M   'P 1'
#
loop_
_entity.id
_entity.type
_entity.pdbx_description
1 polymer ?
#
loop_
_entity_poly.entity_id
_entity_poly.type
_entity_poly.pdbx_seq_one_letter_code
_entity_poly.pdbx_strand_id
1 'polypeptide(L)'
;MSGERVGHSIRGEQAAKIAKERALRAATTESVRDYRRARRLKSAEARARMLASIERSLFGYRMPPAAGVLLAARWSRDALDDYCTRCGATRAPYEDVTGGCGECRTRRLPFAATVRLGRYAPPLSQWVPAIKNRAWRNMGVTLGRELGDAVIEAAAADVIPFPDLVTAVPVHWLRRMLRGIDHSEVIASEVAHRLRVPFRSVLKAPLAHRQAGENRAERDRRGRFQLRSADSRLEGVNILLIDDVRTTGATLQDAVHTLRLARPRSIAVA
;
A
#
# COMPACT_ATOMS: atom_id res chain seq x y z
N MET A 1 -35.83 -85.88 -23.40
CA MET A 1 -34.43 -85.40 -23.25
C MET A 1 -34.44 -83.88 -23.30
N SER A 2 -34.36 -83.30 -22.10
CA SER A 2 -34.34 -81.88 -21.79
C SER A 2 -32.91 -81.34 -21.95
N GLY A 3 -32.64 -80.56 -23.00
CA GLY A 3 -31.28 -80.00 -23.20
C GLY A 3 -31.15 -78.78 -24.12
N GLU A 4 -32.07 -78.52 -25.04
CA GLU A 4 -31.80 -77.53 -26.11
C GLU A 4 -32.31 -76.10 -25.88
N ARG A 5 -33.12 -75.85 -24.85
CA ARG A 5 -33.65 -74.49 -24.58
C ARG A 5 -32.74 -73.58 -23.73
N VAL A 6 -31.60 -74.08 -23.24
CA VAL A 6 -30.70 -73.30 -22.36
C VAL A 6 -29.58 -72.58 -23.14
N GLY A 7 -29.20 -73.05 -24.34
CA GLY A 7 -28.07 -72.51 -25.10
C GLY A 7 -28.33 -71.19 -25.85
N HIS A 8 -29.58 -70.89 -26.21
CA HIS A 8 -29.93 -69.67 -26.96
C HIS A 8 -30.04 -68.43 -26.05
N SER A 9 -30.42 -68.61 -24.79
CA SER A 9 -30.52 -67.54 -23.78
C SER A 9 -29.12 -67.01 -23.41
N ILE A 10 -28.14 -67.90 -23.25
CA ILE A 10 -26.79 -67.53 -22.80
C ILE A 10 -26.05 -66.70 -23.85
N ARG A 11 -26.18 -67.01 -25.15
CA ARG A 11 -25.53 -66.25 -26.24
C ARG A 11 -26.08 -64.83 -26.40
N GLY A 12 -27.40 -64.65 -26.25
CA GLY A 12 -28.03 -63.32 -26.28
C GLY A 12 -27.60 -62.45 -25.11
N GLU A 13 -27.49 -63.06 -23.92
CA GLU A 13 -27.06 -62.38 -22.70
C GLU A 13 -25.58 -61.98 -22.74
N GLN A 14 -24.73 -62.82 -23.34
CA GLN A 14 -23.30 -62.55 -23.53
C GLN A 14 -23.05 -61.44 -24.58
N ALA A 15 -23.82 -61.43 -25.66
CA ALA A 15 -23.78 -60.36 -26.66
C ALA A 15 -24.24 -59.01 -26.08
N ALA A 16 -25.31 -59.02 -25.27
CA ALA A 16 -25.79 -57.83 -24.56
C ALA A 16 -24.74 -57.29 -23.56
N LYS A 17 -24.03 -58.19 -22.86
CA LYS A 17 -22.96 -57.82 -21.94
C LYS A 17 -21.77 -57.14 -22.65
N ILE A 18 -21.35 -57.68 -23.80
CA ILE A 18 -20.26 -57.09 -24.61
C ILE A 18 -20.67 -55.73 -25.18
N ALA A 19 -21.91 -55.59 -25.66
CA ALA A 19 -22.42 -54.30 -26.13
C ALA A 19 -22.45 -53.24 -25.02
N LYS A 20 -22.88 -53.64 -23.80
CA LYS A 20 -22.90 -52.78 -22.62
C LYS A 20 -21.49 -52.35 -22.19
N GLU A 21 -20.52 -53.25 -22.20
CA GLU A 21 -19.11 -52.91 -21.90
C GLU A 21 -18.48 -51.99 -22.94
N ARG A 22 -18.77 -52.18 -24.23
CA ARG A 22 -18.32 -51.27 -25.30
C ARG A 22 -18.94 -49.88 -25.17
N ALA A 23 -20.24 -49.80 -24.87
CA ALA A 23 -20.92 -48.54 -24.63
C ALA A 23 -20.35 -47.80 -23.40
N LEU A 24 -20.05 -48.53 -22.32
CA LEU A 24 -19.43 -47.97 -21.12
C LEU A 24 -18.01 -47.44 -21.41
N ARG A 25 -17.19 -48.20 -22.15
CA ARG A 25 -15.86 -47.76 -22.58
C ARG A 25 -15.92 -46.55 -23.51
N ALA A 26 -16.87 -46.49 -24.42
CA ALA A 26 -17.08 -45.32 -25.29
C ALA A 26 -17.46 -44.08 -24.47
N ALA A 27 -18.43 -44.20 -23.56
CA ALA A 27 -18.86 -43.12 -22.67
C ALA A 27 -17.71 -42.59 -21.76
N THR A 28 -16.89 -43.49 -21.21
CA THR A 28 -15.69 -43.07 -20.46
C THR A 28 -14.66 -42.35 -21.33
N THR A 29 -14.49 -42.77 -22.59
CA THR A 29 -13.55 -42.13 -23.53
C THR A 29 -14.02 -40.73 -23.94
N GLU A 30 -15.32 -40.58 -24.17
CA GLU A 30 -15.96 -39.31 -24.47
C GLU A 30 -15.87 -38.33 -23.29
N SER A 31 -16.17 -38.79 -22.08
CA SER A 31 -16.00 -38.03 -20.84
C SER A 31 -14.56 -37.52 -20.63
N VAL A 32 -13.55 -38.36 -20.90
CA VAL A 32 -12.13 -37.95 -20.82
C VAL A 32 -11.77 -36.91 -21.90
N ARG A 33 -12.34 -37.01 -23.11
CA ARG A 33 -12.15 -36.01 -24.17
C ARG A 33 -12.78 -34.67 -23.80
N ASP A 34 -13.99 -34.68 -23.25
CA ASP A 34 -14.68 -33.47 -22.80
C ASP A 34 -13.95 -32.79 -21.64
N TYR A 35 -13.45 -33.57 -20.67
CA TYR A 35 -12.61 -33.05 -19.59
C TYR A 35 -11.34 -32.38 -20.13
N ARG A 36 -10.65 -33.00 -21.10
CA ARG A 36 -9.44 -32.42 -21.72
C ARG A 36 -9.76 -31.15 -22.52
N ARG A 37 -10.89 -31.11 -23.23
CA ARG A 37 -11.37 -29.92 -23.96
C ARG A 37 -11.70 -28.77 -23.01
N ALA A 38 -12.47 -29.04 -21.94
CA ALA A 38 -12.78 -28.06 -20.90
C ALA A 38 -11.52 -27.52 -20.21
N ARG A 39 -10.54 -28.38 -19.92
CA ARG A 39 -9.25 -27.97 -19.34
C ARG A 39 -8.43 -27.09 -20.28
N ARG A 40 -8.41 -27.39 -21.59
CA ARG A 40 -7.75 -26.55 -22.60
C ARG A 40 -8.42 -25.17 -22.73
N LEU A 41 -9.75 -25.13 -22.74
CA LEU A 41 -10.52 -23.87 -22.75
C LEU A 41 -10.23 -23.04 -21.50
N LYS A 42 -10.28 -23.63 -20.30
CA LYS A 42 -9.90 -22.94 -19.05
C LYS A 42 -8.45 -22.42 -19.08
N SER A 43 -7.52 -23.19 -19.64
CA SER A 43 -6.12 -22.75 -19.79
C SER A 43 -5.95 -21.62 -20.80
N ALA A 44 -6.70 -21.66 -21.91
CA ALA A 44 -6.73 -20.60 -22.90
C ALA A 44 -7.36 -19.31 -22.33
N GLU A 45 -8.45 -19.42 -21.57
CA GLU A 45 -9.07 -18.30 -20.85
C GLU A 45 -8.12 -17.69 -19.80
N ALA A 46 -7.39 -18.52 -19.04
CA ALA A 46 -6.41 -18.05 -18.08
C ALA A 46 -5.25 -17.30 -18.76
N ARG A 47 -4.76 -17.81 -19.89
CA ARG A 47 -3.75 -17.13 -20.72
C ARG A 47 -4.28 -15.84 -21.33
N ALA A 48 -5.51 -15.82 -21.82
CA ALA A 48 -6.15 -14.61 -22.33
C ALA A 48 -6.34 -13.56 -21.22
N ARG A 49 -6.74 -13.95 -20.00
CA ARG A 49 -6.80 -13.05 -18.85
C ARG A 49 -5.42 -12.50 -18.46
N MET A 50 -4.39 -13.33 -18.51
CA MET A 50 -3.00 -12.94 -18.24
C MET A 50 -2.46 -11.99 -19.31
N LEU A 51 -2.64 -12.29 -20.59
CA LEU A 51 -2.24 -11.44 -21.71
C LEU A 51 -3.00 -10.11 -21.68
N ALA A 52 -4.31 -10.12 -21.45
CA ALA A 52 -5.08 -8.90 -21.24
C ALA A 52 -4.60 -8.13 -20.00
N SER A 53 -4.10 -8.79 -18.95
CA SER A 53 -3.51 -8.13 -17.77
C SER A 53 -2.18 -7.45 -18.11
N ILE A 54 -1.36 -8.10 -18.93
CA ILE A 54 -0.08 -7.57 -19.45
C ILE A 54 -0.36 -6.40 -20.40
N GLU A 55 -1.31 -6.53 -21.31
CA GLU A 55 -1.75 -5.49 -22.23
C GLU A 55 -2.35 -4.28 -21.48
N ARG A 56 -3.19 -4.52 -20.46
CA ARG A 56 -3.70 -3.48 -19.53
C ARG A 56 -2.58 -2.79 -18.74
N SER A 57 -1.48 -3.48 -18.47
CA SER A 57 -0.32 -2.93 -17.76
C SER A 57 0.63 -2.16 -18.69
N LEU A 58 0.75 -2.58 -19.96
CA LEU A 58 1.68 -2.01 -20.94
C LEU A 58 1.09 -0.85 -21.75
N PHE A 59 -0.22 -0.86 -22.07
CA PHE A 59 -0.84 0.09 -23.00
C PHE A 59 -1.74 1.15 -22.35
N GLY A 60 -1.64 1.34 -21.03
CA GLY A 60 -2.16 2.55 -20.39
C GLY A 60 -3.60 2.44 -19.91
N TYR A 61 -3.76 2.06 -18.65
CA TYR A 61 -4.91 2.46 -17.87
C TYR A 61 -5.05 4.00 -17.94
N ARG A 62 -6.14 4.53 -18.50
CA ARG A 62 -6.65 5.83 -18.02
C ARG A 62 -7.16 5.54 -16.62
N MET A 63 -6.31 5.74 -15.60
CA MET A 63 -6.74 5.52 -14.22
C MET A 63 -7.99 6.35 -13.96
N PRO A 64 -9.02 5.78 -13.30
CA PRO A 64 -10.25 6.50 -13.05
C PRO A 64 -9.93 7.79 -12.28
N PRO A 65 -10.70 8.87 -12.53
CA PRO A 65 -10.55 10.11 -11.79
C PRO A 65 -10.61 9.82 -10.29
N ALA A 66 -9.66 10.35 -9.53
CA ALA A 66 -9.53 10.07 -8.11
C ALA A 66 -10.83 10.39 -7.35
N ALA A 67 -11.47 11.52 -7.65
CA ALA A 67 -12.77 11.89 -7.07
C ALA A 67 -13.85 10.80 -7.25
N GLY A 68 -13.94 10.19 -8.43
CA GLY A 68 -14.89 9.11 -8.70
C GLY A 68 -14.58 7.84 -7.90
N VAL A 69 -13.30 7.57 -7.66
CA VAL A 69 -12.83 6.41 -6.89
C VAL A 69 -13.10 6.59 -5.39
N LEU A 70 -12.85 7.80 -4.87
CA LEU A 70 -13.17 8.17 -3.49
C LEU A 70 -14.68 8.05 -3.24
N LEU A 71 -15.49 8.61 -4.14
CA LEU A 71 -16.95 8.53 -4.07
C LEU A 71 -17.46 7.09 -4.14
N ALA A 72 -16.96 6.29 -5.10
CA ALA A 72 -17.35 4.89 -5.25
C ALA A 72 -17.00 4.03 -4.03
N ALA A 73 -15.86 4.32 -3.40
CA ALA A 73 -15.44 3.66 -2.16
C ALA A 73 -16.17 4.19 -0.91
N ARG A 74 -16.99 5.24 -1.05
CA ARG A 74 -17.60 5.99 0.07
C ARG A 74 -16.56 6.34 1.14
N TRP A 75 -15.38 6.71 0.69
CA TRP A 75 -14.26 7.00 1.57
C TRP A 75 -14.29 8.46 1.99
N SER A 76 -14.06 8.70 3.27
CA SER A 76 -13.75 9.99 3.86
C SER A 76 -12.48 9.85 4.70
N ARG A 77 -11.75 10.95 4.86
CA ARG A 77 -10.64 11.01 5.82
C ARG A 77 -11.15 10.81 7.25
N ASP A 78 -10.33 10.23 8.09
CA ASP A 78 -10.59 10.11 9.53
C ASP A 78 -10.62 11.51 10.17
N ALA A 79 -11.59 11.74 11.06
CA ALA A 79 -11.65 12.95 11.86
C ALA A 79 -10.58 12.93 12.98
N LEU A 80 -10.26 14.10 13.54
CA LEU A 80 -9.23 14.21 14.59
C LEU A 80 -9.54 13.39 15.86
N ASP A 81 -10.82 13.10 16.11
CA ASP A 81 -11.31 12.30 17.23
C ASP A 81 -11.35 10.79 16.95
N ASP A 82 -11.21 10.34 15.70
CA ASP A 82 -11.14 8.92 15.31
C ASP A 82 -9.78 8.28 15.66
N TYR A 83 -8.78 9.08 16.01
CA TYR A 83 -7.44 8.60 16.31
C TYR A 83 -6.71 9.43 17.37
N CYS A 84 -5.67 8.84 17.93
CA CYS A 84 -4.81 9.52 18.88
C CYS A 84 -3.92 10.51 18.11
N THR A 85 -4.17 11.80 18.21
CA THR A 85 -3.36 12.84 17.55
C THR A 85 -1.89 12.86 17.99
N ARG A 86 -1.52 12.21 19.12
CA ARG A 86 -0.11 12.08 19.51
C ARG A 86 0.64 11.05 18.71
N CYS A 87 0.01 9.91 18.40
CA CYS A 87 0.71 8.78 17.79
C CYS A 87 0.11 8.34 16.45
N GLY A 88 -1.19 8.52 16.21
CA GLY A 88 -1.91 8.09 15.01
C GLY A 88 -2.56 6.70 15.14
N ALA A 89 -2.60 6.11 16.34
CA ALA A 89 -3.36 4.89 16.58
C ALA A 89 -4.86 5.18 16.53
N THR A 90 -5.64 4.30 15.90
CA THR A 90 -7.11 4.37 15.92
C THR A 90 -7.59 4.28 17.36
N ARG A 91 -8.46 5.20 17.77
CA ARG A 91 -9.00 5.23 19.13
C ARG A 91 -10.03 4.14 19.30
N ALA A 92 -10.01 3.48 20.46
CA ALA A 92 -11.15 2.66 20.85
C ALA A 92 -12.32 3.57 21.29
N PRO A 93 -13.57 3.12 21.14
CA PRO A 93 -14.72 3.83 21.69
C PRO A 93 -14.51 4.13 23.18
N TYR A 94 -14.81 5.37 23.59
CA TYR A 94 -14.67 5.84 24.98
C TYR A 94 -13.23 5.83 25.55
N GLU A 95 -12.21 5.68 24.70
CA GLU A 95 -10.83 5.76 25.16
C GLU A 95 -10.46 7.17 25.61
N ASP A 96 -10.00 7.29 26.87
CA ASP A 96 -9.35 8.49 27.37
C ASP A 96 -8.00 8.67 26.68
N VAL A 97 -7.88 9.78 25.94
CA VAL A 97 -6.65 10.16 25.23
C VAL A 97 -5.95 11.36 25.89
N THR A 98 -6.40 11.77 27.07
CA THR A 98 -5.74 12.82 27.86
C THR A 98 -4.31 12.36 28.17
N GLY A 99 -3.31 13.07 27.62
CA GLY A 99 -1.89 12.68 27.71
C GLY A 99 -1.46 11.52 26.80
N GLY A 100 -2.38 10.93 26.02
CA GLY A 100 -2.12 9.88 25.02
C GLY A 100 -2.95 8.61 25.20
N CYS A 101 -3.10 7.86 24.10
CA CYS A 101 -3.78 6.56 24.07
C CYS A 101 -2.95 5.45 24.75
N GLY A 102 -3.55 4.28 24.94
CA GLY A 102 -2.88 3.11 25.52
C GLY A 102 -1.56 2.73 24.85
N GLU A 103 -1.42 3.03 23.55
CA GLU A 103 -0.21 2.72 22.77
C GLU A 103 0.95 3.70 22.96
N CYS A 104 0.68 4.93 23.38
CA CYS A 104 1.69 5.99 23.43
C CYS A 104 1.83 6.71 24.76
N ARG A 105 0.88 6.57 25.69
CA ARG A 105 0.90 7.29 26.97
C ARG A 105 2.18 7.04 27.77
N THR A 106 2.76 5.83 27.67
CA THR A 106 4.01 5.44 28.33
C THR A 106 5.27 5.69 27.49
N ARG A 107 5.13 6.23 26.26
CA ARG A 107 6.23 6.35 25.29
C ARG A 107 6.59 7.81 25.06
N ARG A 108 7.90 8.08 25.00
CA ARG A 108 8.42 9.36 24.51
C ARG A 108 8.53 9.32 22.98
N LEU A 109 7.57 9.95 22.30
CA LEU A 109 7.61 10.06 20.84
C LEU A 109 8.63 11.14 20.41
N PRO A 110 9.36 10.95 19.30
CA PRO A 110 10.34 11.93 18.83
C PRO A 110 9.71 13.09 18.03
N PHE A 111 8.40 13.10 17.85
CA PHE A 111 7.63 14.15 17.17
C PHE A 111 6.49 14.63 18.09
N ALA A 112 5.94 15.80 17.78
CA ALA A 112 4.94 16.47 18.61
C ALA A 112 3.55 15.82 18.48
N ALA A 113 3.12 15.57 17.25
CA ALA A 113 1.82 14.99 16.94
C ALA A 113 1.81 14.38 15.53
N THR A 114 0.75 13.64 15.25
CA THR A 114 0.45 12.95 14.01
C THR A 114 -0.87 13.47 13.45
N VAL A 115 -0.89 13.80 12.15
CA VAL A 115 -2.12 13.92 11.35
C VAL A 115 -2.21 12.67 10.47
N ARG A 116 -3.41 12.19 10.11
CA ARG A 116 -3.52 11.06 9.17
C ARG A 116 -4.79 11.15 8.34
N LEU A 117 -4.76 10.56 7.15
CA LEU A 117 -5.95 10.39 6.32
C LEU A 117 -6.84 9.23 6.77
N GLY A 118 -6.24 8.18 7.31
CA GLY A 118 -7.01 6.97 7.60
C GLY A 118 -6.16 5.82 8.13
N ARG A 119 -6.83 4.73 8.48
CA ARG A 119 -6.13 3.47 8.80
C ARG A 119 -5.53 2.88 7.52
N TYR A 120 -4.34 2.29 7.61
CA TYR A 120 -3.77 1.51 6.51
C TYR A 120 -4.54 0.18 6.35
N ALA A 121 -5.72 0.30 5.77
CA ALA A 121 -6.68 -0.75 5.46
C ALA A 121 -7.37 -0.38 4.13
N PRO A 122 -8.14 -1.28 3.49
CA PRO A 122 -8.91 -0.91 2.32
C PRO A 122 -9.84 0.29 2.65
N PRO A 123 -9.96 1.27 1.74
CA PRO A 123 -9.39 1.28 0.38
C PRO A 123 -7.97 1.88 0.29
N LEU A 124 -7.46 2.57 1.32
CA LEU A 124 -6.14 3.23 1.31
C LEU A 124 -4.99 2.25 1.06
N SER A 125 -5.04 1.04 1.63
CA SER A 125 -4.02 0.02 1.40
C SER A 125 -3.94 -0.48 -0.04
N GLN A 126 -4.96 -0.20 -0.85
CA GLN A 126 -4.99 -0.50 -2.30
C GLN A 126 -4.52 0.71 -3.12
N TRP A 127 -4.91 1.93 -2.73
CA TRP A 127 -4.57 3.14 -3.46
C TRP A 127 -3.12 3.55 -3.26
N VAL A 128 -2.60 3.50 -2.03
CA VAL A 128 -1.22 3.94 -1.71
C VAL A 128 -0.18 3.18 -2.55
N PRO A 129 -0.24 1.83 -2.68
CA PRO A 129 0.65 1.12 -3.59
C PRO A 129 0.39 1.44 -5.07
N ALA A 130 -0.85 1.72 -5.48
CA ALA A 130 -1.20 1.94 -6.88
C ALA A 130 -0.76 3.31 -7.44
N ILE A 131 -0.49 4.29 -6.56
CA ILE A 131 0.16 5.56 -6.92
C ILE A 131 1.59 5.30 -7.47
N LYS A 132 2.16 4.08 -7.31
CA LYS A 132 3.50 3.67 -7.84
C LYS A 132 3.61 3.69 -9.35
N ASN A 133 2.48 3.70 -10.06
CA ASN A 133 2.47 3.75 -11.51
C ASN A 133 2.24 5.20 -11.97
N ARG A 134 3.02 5.68 -12.94
CA ARG A 134 2.89 7.03 -13.54
C ARG A 134 1.44 7.38 -13.91
N ALA A 135 0.60 6.37 -14.16
CA ALA A 135 -0.81 6.50 -14.50
C ALA A 135 -1.72 7.05 -13.38
N TRP A 136 -1.38 6.96 -12.07
CA TRP A 136 -2.27 7.42 -10.98
C TRP A 136 -1.71 8.56 -10.11
N ARG A 137 -0.82 9.39 -10.67
CA ARG A 137 -0.34 10.62 -10.01
C ARG A 137 -1.48 11.50 -9.49
N ASN A 138 -2.60 11.57 -10.22
CA ASN A 138 -3.80 12.30 -9.81
C ASN A 138 -4.37 11.81 -8.46
N MET A 139 -4.31 10.51 -8.17
CA MET A 139 -4.70 9.99 -6.85
C MET A 139 -3.78 10.51 -5.75
N GLY A 140 -2.46 10.55 -5.98
CA GLY A 140 -1.52 11.15 -5.03
C GLY A 140 -1.78 12.63 -4.78
N VAL A 141 -2.11 13.40 -5.82
CA VAL A 141 -2.55 14.81 -5.68
C VAL A 141 -3.85 14.89 -4.87
N THR A 142 -4.83 14.05 -5.16
CA THR A 142 -6.12 14.10 -4.44
C THR A 142 -5.94 13.77 -2.96
N LEU A 143 -5.21 12.71 -2.62
CA LEU A 143 -4.90 12.39 -1.23
C LEU A 143 -4.03 13.48 -0.56
N GLY A 144 -3.12 14.12 -1.30
CA GLY A 144 -2.34 15.25 -0.79
C GLY A 144 -3.18 16.47 -0.45
N ARG A 145 -4.25 16.75 -1.22
CA ARG A 145 -5.22 17.80 -0.89
C ARG A 145 -6.00 17.48 0.37
N GLU A 146 -6.54 16.26 0.45
CA GLU A 146 -7.26 15.78 1.64
C GLU A 146 -6.36 15.83 2.89
N LEU A 147 -5.07 15.50 2.74
CA LEU A 147 -4.12 15.54 3.85
C LEU A 147 -3.77 16.98 4.23
N GLY A 148 -3.64 17.87 3.24
CA GLY A 148 -3.48 19.30 3.49
C GLY A 148 -4.68 19.91 4.22
N ASP A 149 -5.90 19.51 3.87
CA ASP A 149 -7.11 19.92 4.60
C ASP A 149 -7.11 19.39 6.04
N ALA A 150 -6.77 18.12 6.25
CA ALA A 150 -6.63 17.54 7.58
C ALA A 150 -5.56 18.26 8.44
N VAL A 151 -4.47 18.72 7.83
CA VAL A 151 -3.43 19.50 8.51
C VAL A 151 -3.93 20.89 8.88
N ILE A 152 -4.71 21.54 8.02
CA ILE A 152 -5.34 22.84 8.32
C ILE A 152 -6.31 22.69 9.51
N GLU A 153 -7.14 21.64 9.50
CA GLU A 153 -8.05 21.32 10.61
C GLU A 153 -7.28 21.05 11.91
N ALA A 154 -6.20 20.26 11.84
CA ALA A 154 -5.36 19.97 13.00
C ALA A 154 -4.68 21.23 13.56
N ALA A 155 -4.23 22.14 12.70
CA ALA A 155 -3.64 23.41 13.12
C ALA A 155 -4.67 24.35 13.74
N ALA A 156 -5.88 24.42 13.16
CA ALA A 156 -6.98 25.22 13.71
C ALA A 156 -7.48 24.70 15.07
N ALA A 157 -7.31 23.40 15.34
CA ALA A 157 -7.64 22.76 16.61
C ALA A 157 -6.46 22.71 17.60
N ASP A 158 -5.37 23.46 17.36
CA ASP A 158 -4.15 23.50 18.18
C ASP A 158 -3.49 22.13 18.42
N VAL A 159 -3.74 21.14 17.55
CA VAL A 159 -3.12 19.82 17.61
C VAL A 159 -1.65 19.88 17.19
N ILE A 160 -1.36 20.71 16.18
CA ILE A 160 -0.01 20.99 15.68
C ILE A 160 0.13 22.50 15.45
N PRO A 161 1.33 23.07 15.60
CA PRO A 161 1.58 24.41 15.07
C PRO A 161 1.46 24.40 13.54
N PHE A 162 1.05 25.54 12.96
CA PHE A 162 1.04 25.68 11.51
C PHE A 162 2.48 25.44 10.97
N PRO A 163 2.67 24.55 9.97
CA PRO A 163 4.00 24.25 9.45
C PRO A 163 4.61 25.44 8.72
N ASP A 164 5.93 25.67 8.85
CA ASP A 164 6.63 26.62 7.97
C ASP A 164 7.32 25.89 6.79
N LEU A 165 7.46 24.56 6.88
CA LEU A 165 8.08 23.71 5.87
C LEU A 165 7.43 22.32 5.84
N VAL A 166 7.19 21.80 4.63
CA VAL A 166 6.85 20.39 4.41
C VAL A 166 8.06 19.65 3.82
N THR A 167 8.34 18.46 4.33
CA THR A 167 9.31 17.50 3.79
C THR A 167 8.70 16.10 3.73
N ALA A 168 9.33 15.19 2.99
CA ALA A 168 8.91 13.79 2.90
C ALA A 168 10.00 12.85 3.45
N VAL A 169 9.58 11.68 3.95
CA VAL A 169 10.50 10.56 4.22
C VAL A 169 11.05 10.05 2.88
N PRO A 170 12.38 10.01 2.67
CA PRO A 170 12.95 9.57 1.40
C PRO A 170 12.71 8.09 1.14
N VAL A 171 12.25 7.75 -0.07
CA VAL A 171 12.26 6.36 -0.52
C VAL A 171 13.65 6.03 -1.09
N HIS A 172 14.21 4.87 -0.69
CA HIS A 172 15.54 4.40 -1.13
C HIS A 172 15.74 4.55 -2.66
N TRP A 173 16.85 5.17 -3.07
CA TRP A 173 17.16 5.60 -4.43
C TRP A 173 17.02 4.52 -5.53
N LEU A 174 17.36 3.25 -5.25
CA LEU A 174 17.15 2.10 -6.15
C LEU A 174 15.65 1.92 -6.51
N ARG A 175 14.73 2.24 -5.59
CA ARG A 175 13.28 2.26 -5.83
C ARG A 175 12.83 3.51 -6.60
N ARG A 176 13.55 4.64 -6.49
CA ARG A 176 13.30 5.87 -7.27
C ARG A 176 13.68 5.70 -8.74
N MET A 177 14.84 5.11 -9.04
CA MET A 177 15.33 4.97 -10.42
C MET A 177 14.54 3.95 -11.26
N LEU A 178 14.03 2.87 -10.66
CA LEU A 178 13.21 1.87 -11.37
C LEU A 178 11.75 2.29 -11.60
N ARG A 179 11.24 3.33 -10.92
CA ARG A 179 9.80 3.65 -10.84
C ARG A 179 9.42 5.08 -11.21
N GLY A 180 10.39 5.99 -11.30
CA GLY A 180 10.23 7.33 -11.89
C GLY A 180 9.44 8.37 -11.09
N ILE A 181 8.73 8.02 -10.01
CA ILE A 181 7.99 8.95 -9.12
C ILE A 181 8.03 8.46 -7.66
N ASP A 182 8.30 9.35 -6.69
CA ASP A 182 8.30 9.08 -5.24
C ASP A 182 6.91 9.43 -4.63
N HIS A 183 6.25 8.46 -3.97
CA HIS A 183 4.91 8.56 -3.38
C HIS A 183 4.79 9.74 -2.43
N SER A 184 5.73 9.77 -1.50
CA SER A 184 5.74 10.72 -0.41
C SER A 184 6.05 12.13 -0.93
N GLU A 185 6.85 12.28 -1.99
CA GLU A 185 7.12 13.59 -2.60
C GLU A 185 5.90 14.16 -3.33
N VAL A 186 5.10 13.34 -4.05
CA VAL A 186 3.89 13.84 -4.73
C VAL A 186 2.86 14.31 -3.72
N ILE A 187 2.60 13.50 -2.69
CA ILE A 187 1.66 13.83 -1.62
C ILE A 187 2.18 15.06 -0.86
N ALA A 188 3.46 15.06 -0.46
CA ALA A 188 4.04 16.18 0.29
C ALA A 188 4.09 17.49 -0.49
N SER A 189 4.36 17.43 -1.80
CA SER A 189 4.35 18.63 -2.64
C SER A 189 2.94 19.22 -2.74
N GLU A 190 1.90 18.38 -2.84
CA GLU A 190 0.52 18.88 -2.87
C GLU A 190 0.07 19.38 -1.49
N VAL A 191 0.48 18.73 -0.40
CA VAL A 191 0.25 19.24 0.96
C VAL A 191 0.89 20.62 1.12
N ALA A 192 2.15 20.79 0.72
CA ALA A 192 2.84 22.07 0.80
C ALA A 192 2.13 23.15 -0.04
N HIS A 193 1.68 22.80 -1.25
CA HIS A 193 0.90 23.67 -2.11
C HIS A 193 -0.43 24.08 -1.45
N ARG A 194 -1.15 23.12 -0.85
CA ARG A 194 -2.43 23.34 -0.15
C ARG A 194 -2.27 24.25 1.07
N LEU A 195 -1.15 24.12 1.79
CA LEU A 195 -0.78 24.94 2.95
C LEU A 195 -0.13 26.28 2.57
N ARG A 196 0.27 26.46 1.30
CA ARG A 196 1.04 27.61 0.80
C ARG A 196 2.39 27.81 1.50
N VAL A 197 3.09 26.71 1.74
CA VAL A 197 4.43 26.69 2.37
C VAL A 197 5.43 25.98 1.46
N PRO A 198 6.74 26.21 1.63
CA PRO A 198 7.74 25.51 0.82
C PRO A 198 7.72 23.99 1.06
N PHE A 199 7.91 23.24 -0.02
CA PHE A 199 8.31 21.84 0.03
C PHE A 199 9.83 21.74 -0.17
N ARG A 200 10.55 21.01 0.70
CA ARG A 200 11.97 20.70 0.51
C ARG A 200 12.25 19.24 0.85
N SER A 201 13.00 18.55 -0.01
CA SER A 201 13.50 17.19 0.26
C SER A 201 14.76 17.24 1.14
N VAL A 202 14.64 17.64 2.40
CA VAL A 202 15.81 17.88 3.28
C VAL A 202 16.51 16.61 3.75
N LEU A 203 15.84 15.46 3.63
CA LEU A 203 16.40 14.14 3.94
C LEU A 203 16.94 13.46 2.68
N LYS A 204 18.01 12.67 2.84
CA LYS A 204 18.49 11.71 1.84
C LYS A 204 18.70 10.36 2.50
N ALA A 205 18.29 9.30 1.81
CA ALA A 205 18.69 7.94 2.15
C ALA A 205 20.00 7.65 1.40
N PRO A 206 21.16 7.56 2.08
CA PRO A 206 22.41 7.24 1.42
C PRO A 206 22.30 5.90 0.69
N LEU A 207 23.02 5.75 -0.43
CA LEU A 207 23.26 4.44 -1.02
C LEU A 207 23.79 3.53 0.09
N ALA A 208 23.19 2.36 0.27
CA ALA A 208 23.77 1.32 1.12
C ALA A 208 25.13 0.93 0.52
N HIS A 209 26.20 1.65 0.86
CA HIS A 209 27.54 1.11 0.78
C HIS A 209 27.56 -0.04 1.77
N ARG A 210 27.28 -1.24 1.27
CA ARG A 210 27.69 -2.47 1.93
C ARG A 210 29.22 -2.45 1.92
N GLN A 211 29.82 -1.78 2.89
CA GLN A 211 31.19 -2.10 3.25
C GLN A 211 31.12 -3.50 3.87
N ALA A 212 31.63 -4.50 3.14
CA ALA A 212 31.79 -5.84 3.65
C ALA A 212 32.66 -5.76 4.91
N GLY A 213 32.06 -5.96 6.09
CA GLY A 213 32.75 -5.91 7.38
C GLY A 213 32.07 -5.09 8.48
N GLU A 214 31.11 -4.21 8.17
CA GLU A 214 30.49 -3.38 9.24
C GLU A 214 29.54 -4.21 10.12
N ASN A 215 29.82 -4.18 11.42
CA ASN A 215 29.04 -4.84 12.46
C ASN A 215 27.65 -4.21 12.59
N ARG A 216 26.65 -4.99 13.04
CA ARG A 216 25.25 -4.55 13.20
C ARG A 216 25.13 -3.24 14.01
N ALA A 217 26.00 -3.07 15.01
CA ALA A 217 26.08 -1.89 15.85
C ALA A 217 26.58 -0.61 15.12
N GLU A 218 27.41 -0.72 14.08
CA GLU A 218 27.91 0.43 13.30
C GLU A 218 26.87 0.92 12.29
N ARG A 219 26.06 -0.01 11.75
CA ARG A 219 24.90 0.34 10.90
C ARG A 219 23.81 1.07 11.69
N ASP A 220 23.58 0.66 12.94
CA ASP A 220 22.64 1.34 13.83
C ASP A 220 23.14 2.75 14.22
N ARG A 221 24.46 2.97 14.28
CA ARG A 221 25.05 4.29 14.59
C ARG A 221 25.00 5.30 13.46
N ARG A 222 24.98 4.87 12.18
CA ARG A 222 25.01 5.80 11.04
C ARG A 222 23.65 6.36 10.62
N GLY A 223 22.56 5.83 11.18
CA GLY A 223 21.20 6.24 10.85
C GLY A 223 20.79 5.92 9.41
N ARG A 224 19.49 5.70 9.18
CA ARG A 224 18.96 5.41 7.83
C ARG A 224 18.95 6.62 6.90
N PHE A 225 19.03 7.83 7.47
CA PHE A 225 18.91 9.08 6.75
C PHE A 225 20.00 10.05 7.13
N GLN A 226 20.31 10.95 6.20
CA GLN A 226 21.20 12.09 6.41
C GLN A 226 20.48 13.36 5.97
N LEU A 227 20.86 14.49 6.57
CA LEU A 227 20.44 15.80 6.08
C LEU A 227 21.15 16.10 4.75
N ARG A 228 20.44 16.75 3.83
CA ARG A 228 21.06 17.33 2.65
C ARG A 228 21.80 18.60 3.06
N SER A 229 23.10 18.64 2.76
CA SER A 229 24.04 19.68 3.22
C SER A 229 23.67 21.12 2.79
N ALA A 230 22.76 21.30 1.83
CA ALA A 230 22.37 22.60 1.30
C ALA A 230 21.21 23.28 2.05
N ASP A 231 20.50 22.57 2.95
CA ASP A 231 19.25 23.06 3.56
C ASP A 231 19.40 23.34 5.08
N SER A 232 20.47 24.03 5.48
CA SER A 232 20.81 24.29 6.89
C SER A 232 19.91 25.29 7.63
N ARG A 233 18.87 25.85 6.98
CA ARG A 233 17.91 26.77 7.61
C ARG A 233 16.65 26.04 8.11
N LEU A 234 16.85 25.05 8.97
CA LEU A 234 15.75 24.36 9.67
C LEU A 234 15.67 24.72 11.16
N GLU A 235 16.61 25.52 11.65
CA GLU A 235 16.62 25.96 13.05
C GLU A 235 15.39 26.82 13.35
N GLY A 236 14.67 26.49 14.42
CA GLY A 236 13.51 27.26 14.86
C GLY A 236 12.25 27.15 13.97
N VAL A 237 12.26 26.27 12.96
CA VAL A 237 11.15 26.03 12.01
C VAL A 237 10.21 24.92 12.50
N ASN A 238 8.91 25.05 12.26
CA ASN A 238 7.92 23.98 12.39
C ASN A 238 7.92 23.12 11.12
N ILE A 239 8.33 21.86 11.24
CA ILE A 239 8.43 20.93 10.13
C ILE A 239 7.25 19.97 10.14
N LEU A 240 6.59 19.82 8.99
CA LEU A 240 5.69 18.71 8.72
C LEU A 240 6.41 17.65 7.88
N LEU A 241 6.57 16.45 8.44
CA LEU A 241 7.18 15.30 7.78
C LEU A 241 6.09 14.34 7.26
N ILE A 242 6.04 14.16 5.95
CA ILE A 242 5.06 13.28 5.28
C ILE A 242 5.62 11.87 5.09
N ASP A 243 4.84 10.86 5.48
CA ASP A 243 5.13 9.43 5.29
C ASP A 243 3.95 8.72 4.60
N ASP A 244 4.20 7.72 3.75
CA ASP A 244 3.13 7.08 2.95
C ASP A 244 2.36 6.01 3.74
N VAL A 245 3.05 5.29 4.63
CA VAL A 245 2.45 4.24 5.46
C VAL A 245 3.16 4.11 6.80
N ARG A 246 2.47 4.47 7.89
CA ARG A 246 2.93 4.19 9.25
C ARG A 246 2.74 2.71 9.61
N THR A 247 3.76 1.87 9.40
CA THR A 247 3.67 0.41 9.69
C THR A 247 4.43 -0.06 10.92
N THR A 248 5.51 0.60 11.35
CA THR A 248 6.26 0.20 12.57
C THR A 248 6.95 1.35 13.30
N GLY A 249 6.88 2.56 12.74
CA GLY A 249 7.48 3.76 13.32
C GLY A 249 9.01 3.83 13.27
N ALA A 250 9.76 2.73 13.08
CA ALA A 250 11.23 2.76 13.09
C ALA A 250 11.82 3.69 12.02
N THR A 251 11.35 3.56 10.76
CA THR A 251 11.79 4.45 9.67
C THR A 251 11.44 5.91 9.94
N LEU A 252 10.24 6.17 10.46
CA LEU A 252 9.79 7.52 10.81
C LEU A 252 10.62 8.10 11.97
N GLN A 253 10.92 7.30 12.99
CA GLN A 253 11.76 7.70 14.12
C GLN A 253 13.17 8.05 13.66
N ASP A 254 13.77 7.26 12.76
CA ASP A 254 15.08 7.56 12.18
C ASP A 254 15.05 8.89 11.42
N ALA A 255 14.03 9.12 10.57
CA ALA A 255 13.87 10.37 9.82
C ALA A 255 13.72 11.58 10.75
N VAL A 256 12.87 11.47 11.78
CA VAL A 256 12.66 12.53 12.78
C VAL A 256 13.92 12.78 13.60
N HIS A 257 14.67 11.73 13.96
CA HIS A 257 15.94 11.87 14.67
C HIS A 257 16.96 12.64 13.82
N THR A 258 17.08 12.32 12.53
CA THR A 258 17.93 13.06 11.59
C THR A 258 17.50 14.53 11.46
N LEU A 259 16.20 14.81 11.39
CA LEU A 259 15.68 16.19 11.34
C LEU A 259 16.01 16.98 12.61
N ARG A 260 15.96 16.34 13.79
CA ARG A 260 16.29 17.00 15.06
C ARG A 260 17.73 17.51 15.14
N LEU A 261 18.66 16.95 14.36
CA LEU A 261 20.04 17.45 14.28
C LEU A 261 20.09 18.89 13.78
N ALA A 262 19.09 19.33 13.02
CA ALA A 262 18.98 20.70 12.52
C ALA A 262 18.18 21.64 13.46
N ARG A 263 17.82 21.18 14.67
CA ARG A 263 17.14 21.96 15.72
C ARG A 263 15.86 22.69 15.28
N PRO A 264 14.91 22.01 14.61
CA PRO A 264 13.60 22.60 14.36
C PRO A 264 12.88 22.92 15.68
N ARG A 265 11.98 23.90 15.63
CA ARG A 265 11.11 24.24 16.76
C ARG A 265 10.17 23.09 17.10
N SER A 266 9.58 22.50 16.07
CA SER A 266 8.67 21.36 16.21
C SER A 266 8.75 20.47 14.98
N ILE A 267 8.40 19.19 15.16
CA ILE A 267 8.24 18.24 14.08
C ILE A 267 6.90 17.56 14.29
N ALA A 268 5.97 17.75 13.36
CA ALA A 268 4.75 16.96 13.23
C ALA A 268 4.91 15.96 12.10
N VAL A 269 4.16 14.86 12.15
CA VAL A 269 4.17 13.82 11.11
C VAL A 269 2.78 13.68 10.50
N ALA A 270 2.70 13.37 9.20
CA ALA A 270 1.43 13.13 8.52
C ALA A 270 1.51 12.01 7.50
#